data_AF-A0A645I0L9-F1
#
_entry.id   AF-A0A645I0L9-F1
#
_cell.length_a   1.000
_cell.length_b   1.000
_cell.length_c   1.000
_cell.angle_alpha   90.00
_cell.angle_beta   90.00
_cell.angle_gamma   90.00
#
_symmetry.space_group_name_H-M   'P 1'
#
loop_
_entity.id
_entity.type
_entity.pdbx_description
1 polymer ?
#
loop_
_entity_poly.entity_id
_entity_poly.type
_entity_poly.pdbx_seq_one_letter_code
_entity_poly.pdbx_strand_id
1 'polypeptide(L)'
;MPCCIFSFVQRALSKDDILEYCLSGDALTRHRQKLVKDGLYSIIFSLRNIKTIQARNIEEQIIKLFIPDENYLHFHAVLFECLMEKVSYLLQDKRYDDAIISMQEMLYHAKKYDNITINTSIYKYTAPFFDMLEVDSNKFIRTGTSTQTEDFYEWLNNQQFDPIRERVDFKKLNVIQ
;
A
#
# COMPACT_ATOMS: atom_id res chain seq x y z
N MET A 1 -32.16 24.80 34.21
CA MET A 1 -31.97 24.43 32.80
C MET A 1 -30.60 24.96 32.37
N PRO A 2 -29.60 24.11 32.09
CA PRO A 2 -28.29 24.58 31.66
C PRO A 2 -28.26 24.75 30.14
N CYS A 3 -27.85 25.95 29.70
CA CYS A 3 -27.49 26.24 28.31
C CYS A 3 -26.26 25.43 27.90
N CYS A 4 -26.39 24.59 26.89
CA CYS A 4 -25.25 24.06 26.15
C CYS A 4 -24.66 25.19 25.29
N ILE A 5 -23.55 25.77 25.74
CA ILE A 5 -22.68 26.58 24.90
C ILE A 5 -21.98 25.61 23.95
N PHE A 6 -22.44 25.55 22.70
CA PHE A 6 -21.65 25.00 21.61
C PHE A 6 -20.41 25.90 21.45
N SER A 7 -19.29 25.50 22.04
CA SER A 7 -18.00 26.09 21.70
C SER A 7 -17.66 25.66 20.28
N PHE A 8 -18.05 26.47 19.29
CA PHE A 8 -17.43 26.43 17.98
C PHE A 8 -15.97 26.84 18.18
N VAL A 9 -15.08 25.85 18.28
CA VAL A 9 -13.67 26.09 18.01
C VAL A 9 -13.62 26.51 16.55
N GLN A 10 -13.44 27.81 16.32
CA GLN A 10 -13.30 28.39 14.99
C GLN A 10 -11.96 27.92 14.42
N ARG A 11 -11.94 26.69 13.90
CA ARG A 11 -10.78 26.14 13.20
C ARG A 11 -10.59 26.98 11.94
N ALA A 12 -9.39 27.52 11.76
CA ALA A 12 -9.03 28.18 10.52
C ALA A 12 -9.24 27.20 9.35
N LEU A 13 -9.94 27.65 8.30
CA LEU A 13 -10.17 26.85 7.11
C LEU A 13 -8.83 26.44 6.50
N SER A 14 -8.67 25.15 6.26
CA SER A 14 -7.54 24.61 5.51
C SER A 14 -7.66 24.99 4.03
N LYS A 15 -6.56 24.89 3.29
CA LYS A 15 -6.57 25.07 1.83
C LYS A 15 -7.60 24.14 1.16
N ASP A 16 -7.72 22.91 1.66
CA ASP A 16 -8.64 21.92 1.11
C ASP A 16 -10.10 22.26 1.42
N ASP A 17 -10.38 22.83 2.60
CA ASP A 17 -11.71 23.32 2.96
C ASP A 17 -12.13 24.46 2.02
N ILE A 18 -11.22 25.40 1.73
CA ILE A 18 -11.48 26.51 0.80
C ILE A 18 -11.73 25.98 -0.62
N LEU A 19 -10.96 24.99 -1.07
CA LEU A 19 -11.14 24.38 -2.39
C LEU A 19 -12.50 23.69 -2.53
N GLU A 20 -13.00 23.02 -1.48
CA GLU A 20 -14.34 22.42 -1.52
C GLU A 20 -15.46 23.44 -1.76
N TYR A 21 -15.35 24.66 -1.23
CA TYR A 21 -16.34 25.73 -1.48
C TYR A 21 -16.24 26.33 -2.90
N CYS A 22 -15.08 26.23 -3.54
CA CYS A 22 -14.81 26.83 -4.84
C CYS A 22 -15.06 25.88 -6.03
N LEU A 23 -15.04 24.57 -5.80
CA LEU A 23 -15.17 23.55 -6.83
C LEU A 23 -16.61 23.05 -6.95
N SER A 24 -16.99 22.57 -8.14
CA SER A 24 -18.28 21.93 -8.40
C SER A 24 -18.15 20.80 -9.43
N GLY A 25 -19.19 19.96 -9.53
CA GLY A 25 -19.22 18.83 -10.46
C GLY A 25 -18.02 17.89 -10.32
N ASP A 26 -17.50 17.43 -11.46
CA ASP A 26 -16.36 16.50 -11.54
C ASP A 26 -15.10 17.00 -10.84
N ALA A 27 -14.87 18.31 -10.82
CA ALA A 27 -13.71 18.89 -10.17
C ALA A 27 -13.77 18.72 -8.64
N LEU A 28 -14.96 18.90 -8.05
CA LEU A 28 -15.18 18.66 -6.62
C LEU A 28 -15.08 17.17 -6.27
N THR A 29 -15.66 16.30 -7.11
CA THR A 29 -15.56 14.84 -6.90
C THR A 29 -14.11 14.37 -6.93
N ARG A 30 -13.32 14.81 -7.92
CA ARG A 30 -11.89 14.48 -8.01
C ARG A 30 -11.10 14.97 -6.80
N HIS A 31 -11.38 16.19 -6.32
CA HIS A 31 -10.76 16.74 -5.10
C HIS A 31 -11.08 15.88 -3.88
N ARG A 32 -12.33 15.48 -3.70
CA ARG A 32 -12.75 14.60 -2.60
C ARG A 32 -12.11 13.22 -2.67
N GLN A 33 -12.05 12.59 -3.84
CA GLN A 33 -11.35 11.32 -4.00
C GLN A 33 -9.85 11.45 -3.64
N LYS A 34 -9.23 12.58 -4.00
CA LYS A 34 -7.85 12.87 -3.58
C LYS A 34 -7.74 12.96 -2.04
N LEU A 35 -8.63 13.68 -1.37
CA LEU A 35 -8.65 13.77 0.09
C LEU A 35 -8.85 12.39 0.75
N VAL A 36 -9.73 11.56 0.20
CA VAL A 36 -9.94 10.18 0.67
C VAL A 36 -8.65 9.36 0.51
N LYS A 37 -7.97 9.45 -0.62
CA LYS A 37 -6.69 8.77 -0.87
C LYS A 37 -5.59 9.27 0.09
N ASP A 38 -5.50 10.58 0.32
CA ASP A 38 -4.52 11.16 1.25
C ASP A 38 -4.81 10.72 2.70
N GLY A 39 -6.09 10.63 3.08
CA GLY A 39 -6.54 10.05 4.34
C GLY A 39 -6.19 8.57 4.48
N LEU A 40 -6.36 7.78 3.42
CA LEU A 40 -5.95 6.38 3.38
C LEU A 40 -4.45 6.23 3.62
N TYR A 41 -3.61 7.04 2.98
CA TYR A 41 -2.17 7.03 3.26
C TYR A 41 -1.85 7.40 4.71
N SER A 42 -2.55 8.37 5.29
CA SER A 42 -2.34 8.75 6.69
C SER A 42 -2.64 7.59 7.65
N ILE A 43 -3.71 6.83 7.37
CA ILE A 43 -4.06 5.62 8.13
C ILE A 43 -2.98 4.56 7.96
N ILE A 44 -2.57 4.26 6.73
CA ILE A 44 -1.50 3.30 6.41
C ILE A 44 -0.20 3.67 7.14
N PHE A 45 0.23 4.93 7.06
CA PHE A 45 1.41 5.42 7.73
C PHE A 45 1.32 5.27 9.26
N SER A 46 0.15 5.53 9.83
CA SER A 46 -0.08 5.35 11.27
C SER A 46 -0.01 3.87 11.67
N LEU A 47 -0.59 2.98 10.86
CA LEU A 47 -0.55 1.52 11.08
C LEU A 47 0.88 0.97 11.03
N ARG A 48 1.76 1.51 10.16
CA ARG A 48 3.18 1.10 10.06
C ARG A 48 3.96 1.31 11.36
N ASN A 49 3.55 2.26 12.20
CA ASN A 49 4.15 2.46 13.52
C ASN A 49 3.75 1.37 14.54
N ILE A 50 2.72 0.58 14.25
CA ILE A 50 2.25 -0.51 15.10
C ILE A 50 2.87 -1.82 14.61
N LYS A 51 3.93 -2.26 15.31
CA LYS A 51 4.77 -3.42 14.94
C LYS A 51 4.12 -4.77 15.30
N THR A 52 3.03 -5.10 14.63
CA THR A 52 2.27 -6.36 14.86
C THR A 52 1.75 -6.95 13.54
N ILE A 53 1.56 -8.27 13.50
CA ILE A 53 0.93 -8.96 12.36
C ILE A 53 -0.48 -8.43 12.12
N GLN A 54 -1.24 -8.15 13.19
CA GLN A 54 -2.60 -7.64 13.12
C GLN A 54 -2.65 -6.28 12.42
N ALA A 55 -1.71 -5.38 12.71
CA ALA A 55 -1.63 -4.10 12.02
C ALA A 55 -1.33 -4.25 10.53
N ARG A 56 -0.45 -5.17 10.13
CA ARG A 56 -0.17 -5.47 8.71
C ARG A 56 -1.40 -6.06 8.02
N ASN A 57 -2.12 -6.95 8.69
CA ASN A 57 -3.38 -7.52 8.16
C ASN A 57 -4.46 -6.45 7.97
N ILE A 58 -4.56 -5.49 8.88
CA ILE A 58 -5.50 -4.37 8.76
C ILE A 58 -5.10 -3.45 7.61
N GLU A 59 -3.82 -3.12 7.47
CA GLU A 59 -3.31 -2.33 6.35
C GLU A 59 -3.66 -2.96 5.00
N GLU A 60 -3.38 -4.25 4.85
CA GLU A 60 -3.72 -5.03 3.66
C GLU A 60 -5.23 -5.03 3.36
N GLN A 61 -6.06 -5.28 4.38
CA GLN A 61 -7.52 -5.31 4.24
C GLN A 61 -8.10 -3.95 3.88
N ILE A 62 -7.60 -2.86 4.46
CA ILE A 62 -8.06 -1.51 4.14
C ILE A 62 -7.75 -1.19 2.68
N ILE A 63 -6.53 -1.50 2.19
CA ILE A 63 -6.19 -1.26 0.78
C ILE A 63 -7.13 -2.06 -0.15
N LYS A 64 -7.35 -3.34 0.14
CA LYS A 64 -8.27 -4.21 -0.61
C LYS A 64 -9.72 -3.72 -0.58
N LEU A 65 -10.14 -3.08 0.52
CA LEU A 65 -11.48 -2.49 0.65
C LEU A 65 -11.67 -1.26 -0.25
N PHE A 66 -10.66 -0.38 -0.33
CA PHE A 66 -10.73 0.82 -1.17
C PHE A 66 -10.52 0.51 -2.66
N ILE A 67 -9.83 -0.58 -3.00
CA ILE A 67 -9.49 -0.98 -4.36
C ILE A 67 -9.89 -2.45 -4.58
N PRO A 68 -11.20 -2.75 -4.67
CA PRO A 68 -11.70 -4.12 -4.73
C PRO A 68 -11.46 -4.82 -6.07
N ASP A 69 -11.16 -4.06 -7.13
CA ASP A 69 -10.90 -4.56 -8.48
C ASP A 69 -9.43 -4.92 -8.74
N GLU A 70 -8.61 -4.85 -7.69
CA GLU A 70 -7.17 -5.13 -7.70
C GLU A 70 -6.33 -4.20 -8.61
N ASN A 71 -6.89 -3.10 -9.11
CA ASN A 71 -6.13 -2.09 -9.86
C ASN A 71 -5.36 -1.18 -8.89
N TYR A 72 -4.43 -1.78 -8.13
CA TYR A 72 -3.72 -1.13 -7.03
C TYR A 72 -2.77 -0.02 -7.51
N LEU A 73 -2.26 -0.09 -8.73
CA LEU A 73 -1.24 0.84 -9.26
C LEU A 73 -0.07 0.96 -8.28
N HIS A 74 0.22 2.18 -7.78
CA HIS A 74 1.30 2.39 -6.81
C HIS A 74 1.06 1.65 -5.47
N PHE A 75 -0.18 1.27 -5.12
CA PHE A 75 -0.44 0.50 -3.91
C PHE A 75 0.16 -0.91 -3.96
N HIS A 76 0.59 -1.40 -5.13
CA HIS A 76 1.41 -2.62 -5.19
C HIS A 76 2.71 -2.48 -4.39
N ALA A 77 3.39 -1.34 -4.47
CA ALA A 77 4.59 -1.08 -3.66
C ALA A 77 4.27 -1.00 -2.17
N VAL A 78 3.13 -0.38 -1.81
CA VAL A 78 2.68 -0.29 -0.42
C VAL A 78 2.37 -1.68 0.15
N LEU A 79 1.69 -2.53 -0.62
CA LEU A 79 1.39 -3.92 -0.25
C LEU A 79 2.66 -4.76 -0.16
N PHE A 80 3.62 -4.57 -1.07
CA PHE A 80 4.92 -5.21 -1.02
C PHE A 80 5.64 -4.92 0.31
N GLU A 81 5.78 -3.65 0.68
CA GLU A 81 6.40 -3.24 1.95
C GLU A 81 5.64 -3.79 3.17
N CYS A 82 4.31 -3.74 3.14
CA CYS A 82 3.46 -4.26 4.21
C CYS A 82 3.67 -5.76 4.42
N LEU A 83 3.72 -6.54 3.34
CA LEU A 83 3.94 -7.98 3.37
C LEU A 83 5.37 -8.32 3.82
N MET A 84 6.37 -7.52 3.44
CA MET A 84 7.75 -7.70 3.88
C MET A 84 7.85 -7.64 5.42
N GLU A 85 7.24 -6.63 6.04
CA GLU A 85 7.18 -6.51 7.50
C GLU A 85 6.37 -7.66 8.13
N LYS A 86 5.24 -8.03 7.53
CA LYS A 86 4.40 -9.16 7.97
C LYS A 86 5.19 -10.47 8.01
N VAL A 87 5.97 -10.75 6.97
CA VAL A 87 6.83 -11.94 6.91
C VAL A 87 7.86 -11.94 8.03
N SER A 88 8.53 -10.82 8.29
CA SER A 88 9.48 -10.73 9.41
C SER A 88 8.84 -11.07 10.76
N TYR A 89 7.61 -10.61 11.03
CA TYR A 89 6.89 -11.00 12.26
C TYR A 89 6.48 -12.47 12.25
N LEU A 90 6.01 -13.01 11.13
CA LEU A 90 5.63 -14.43 11.01
C LEU A 90 6.82 -15.36 11.23
N LEU A 91 8.01 -15.01 10.73
CA LEU A 91 9.24 -15.77 10.97
C LEU A 91 9.64 -15.76 12.45
N GLN A 92 9.52 -14.62 13.13
CA GLN A 92 9.76 -14.51 14.57
C GLN A 92 8.82 -15.41 15.39
N ASP A 93 7.55 -15.47 14.97
CA ASP A 93 6.52 -16.32 15.57
C ASP A 93 6.59 -17.79 15.11
N LYS A 94 7.58 -18.15 14.28
CA LYS A 94 7.76 -19.49 13.67
C LYS A 94 6.56 -19.97 12.85
N ARG A 95 5.76 -19.04 12.34
CA ARG A 95 4.60 -19.28 11.46
C ARG A 95 5.04 -19.37 10.01
N TYR A 96 5.83 -20.40 9.71
CA TYR A 96 6.53 -20.53 8.45
C TYR A 96 5.63 -20.70 7.22
N ASP A 97 4.51 -21.39 7.36
CA ASP A 97 3.57 -21.61 6.24
C ASP A 97 2.93 -20.28 5.82
N ASP A 98 2.43 -19.51 6.79
CA ASP A 98 1.87 -18.17 6.57
C ASP A 98 2.92 -17.20 5.99
N ALA A 99 4.19 -17.33 6.43
CA ALA A 99 5.29 -16.53 5.91
C ALA A 99 5.50 -16.80 4.42
N ILE A 100 5.48 -18.07 3.99
CA ILE A 100 5.65 -18.45 2.58
C ILE A 100 4.48 -17.98 1.73
N ILE A 101 3.24 -18.10 2.22
CA ILE A 101 2.06 -17.55 1.54
C ILE A 101 2.21 -16.04 1.35
N SER A 102 2.61 -15.32 2.40
CA SER A 102 2.82 -13.87 2.33
C SER A 102 3.95 -13.49 1.36
N MET A 103 5.01 -14.30 1.26
CA MET A 103 6.08 -14.10 0.27
C MET A 103 5.62 -14.32 -1.17
N GLN A 104 4.71 -15.27 -1.43
CA GLN A 104 4.13 -15.47 -2.76
C GLN A 104 3.29 -14.26 -3.18
N GLU A 105 2.47 -13.73 -2.27
CA GLU A 105 1.71 -12.49 -2.49
C GLU A 105 2.63 -11.29 -2.71
N MET A 106 3.74 -11.23 -1.97
CA MET A 106 4.73 -10.15 -2.13
C MET A 106 5.37 -10.19 -3.53
N LEU A 107 5.76 -11.38 -4.02
CA LEU A 107 6.28 -11.55 -5.37
C LEU A 107 5.26 -11.16 -6.45
N TYR A 108 3.97 -11.44 -6.22
CA TYR A 108 2.90 -11.01 -7.13
C TYR A 108 2.86 -9.47 -7.24
N HIS A 109 2.89 -8.77 -6.10
CA HIS A 109 2.85 -7.31 -6.09
C HIS A 109 4.11 -6.67 -6.67
N ALA A 110 5.29 -7.22 -6.40
CA ALA A 110 6.55 -6.79 -7.01
C ALA A 110 6.48 -6.83 -8.54
N LYS A 111 6.08 -7.98 -9.11
CA LYS A 111 5.94 -8.16 -10.57
C LYS A 111 4.94 -7.20 -11.19
N LYS A 112 3.82 -6.94 -10.51
CA LYS A 112 2.80 -6.00 -10.98
C LYS A 112 3.32 -4.57 -10.97
N TYR A 113 4.00 -4.16 -9.90
CA TYR A 113 4.59 -2.83 -9.80
C TYR A 113 5.67 -2.61 -10.87
N ASP A 114 6.58 -3.56 -11.04
CA ASP A 114 7.65 -3.47 -12.03
C ASP A 114 7.09 -3.31 -13.44
N ASN A 115 6.06 -4.08 -13.83
CA ASN A 115 5.40 -3.96 -15.13
C ASN A 115 4.81 -2.55 -15.37
N ILE A 116 4.19 -1.96 -14.34
CA ILE A 116 3.64 -0.60 -14.42
C ILE A 116 4.75 0.45 -14.59
N THR A 117 5.89 0.26 -13.92
CA THR A 117 7.01 1.22 -13.98
C THR A 117 7.83 1.11 -15.27
N ILE A 118 7.88 -0.06 -15.92
CA ILE A 118 8.55 -0.24 -17.21
C ILE A 118 7.83 0.59 -18.29
N ASN A 119 6.50 0.56 -18.25
CA ASN A 119 5.66 1.27 -19.19
C ASN A 119 5.36 2.67 -18.64
N THR A 120 6.30 3.60 -18.86
CA THR A 120 6.13 5.03 -18.57
C THR A 120 4.82 5.55 -19.18
N SER A 121 3.82 5.82 -18.35
CA SER A 121 2.48 6.19 -18.79
C SER A 121 1.66 6.84 -17.66
N ILE A 122 0.52 7.42 -18.04
CA ILE A 122 -0.52 7.86 -17.10
C ILE A 122 -1.53 6.73 -16.95
N TYR A 123 -1.65 6.21 -15.73
CA TYR A 123 -2.60 5.17 -15.37
C TYR A 123 -3.81 5.77 -14.66
N LYS A 124 -4.96 5.11 -14.83
CA LYS A 124 -6.21 5.46 -14.16
C LYS A 124 -6.60 4.38 -13.18
N TYR A 125 -7.08 4.78 -12.03
CA TYR A 125 -7.83 3.87 -11.18
C TYR A 125 -9.16 3.52 -11.83
N THR A 126 -9.60 2.30 -11.58
CA THR A 126 -10.90 1.78 -11.98
C THR A 126 -11.80 1.55 -10.77
N ALA A 127 -11.23 1.58 -9.56
CA ALA A 127 -11.95 1.42 -8.31
C ALA A 127 -12.88 2.63 -8.05
N PRO A 128 -14.14 2.43 -7.60
CA PRO A 128 -15.13 3.50 -7.44
C PRO A 128 -14.69 4.66 -6.53
N PHE A 129 -13.86 4.39 -5.53
CA PHE A 129 -13.37 5.43 -4.62
C PHE A 129 -12.34 6.37 -5.26
N PHE A 130 -11.71 5.95 -6.37
CA PHE A 130 -10.58 6.63 -6.98
C PHE A 130 -10.69 6.77 -8.50
N ASP A 131 -11.82 6.45 -9.12
CA ASP A 131 -12.00 6.36 -10.59
C ASP A 131 -11.75 7.67 -11.36
N MET A 132 -11.73 8.82 -10.68
CA MET A 132 -11.33 10.11 -11.25
C MET A 132 -9.86 10.43 -11.03
N LEU A 133 -9.08 9.56 -10.39
CA LEU A 133 -7.67 9.79 -10.09
C LEU A 133 -6.77 9.16 -11.16
N GLU A 134 -5.78 9.96 -11.56
CA GLU A 134 -4.72 9.57 -12.48
C GLU A 134 -3.39 9.51 -11.73
N VAL A 135 -2.53 8.61 -12.19
CA VAL A 135 -1.24 8.33 -11.58
C VAL A 135 -0.20 8.25 -12.68
N ASP A 136 0.79 9.14 -12.61
CA ASP A 136 1.92 9.17 -13.53
C ASP A 136 3.02 8.24 -13.01
N SER A 137 3.31 7.16 -13.74
CA SER A 137 4.32 6.18 -13.31
C SER A 137 5.74 6.75 -13.28
N ASN A 138 6.00 7.90 -13.93
CA ASN A 138 7.28 8.60 -13.80
C ASN A 138 7.50 9.22 -12.42
N LYS A 139 6.41 9.45 -11.67
CA LYS A 139 6.46 9.99 -10.32
C LYS A 139 6.59 8.90 -9.26
N PHE A 140 6.67 7.64 -9.69
CA PHE A 140 6.88 6.54 -8.76
C PHE A 140 8.31 6.64 -8.22
N ILE A 141 8.41 6.62 -6.90
CA ILE A 141 9.70 6.65 -6.23
C ILE A 141 10.40 5.33 -6.59
N ARG A 142 11.51 5.44 -7.32
CA ARG A 142 12.46 4.35 -7.55
C ARG A 142 13.62 4.57 -6.61
N THR A 143 13.67 3.80 -5.52
CA THR A 143 14.82 3.81 -4.61
C THR A 143 15.91 2.93 -5.18
N GLY A 144 16.70 3.45 -6.12
CA GLY A 144 17.82 2.74 -6.73
C GLY A 144 17.60 2.39 -8.21
N THR A 145 18.47 1.52 -8.74
CA THR A 145 18.44 1.04 -10.11
C THR A 145 17.76 -0.32 -10.28
N SER A 146 17.46 -0.99 -9.16
CA SER A 146 16.80 -2.31 -9.14
C SER A 146 15.28 -2.21 -9.26
N THR A 147 14.70 -3.30 -9.70
CA THR A 147 13.26 -3.59 -9.70
C THR A 147 12.83 -4.16 -8.34
N GLN A 148 11.54 -4.04 -7.99
CA GLN A 148 11.06 -4.64 -6.74
C GLN A 148 11.20 -6.16 -6.73
N THR A 149 11.13 -6.80 -7.91
CA THR A 149 11.36 -8.24 -8.05
C THR A 149 12.82 -8.61 -7.76
N GLU A 150 13.78 -7.80 -8.20
CA GLU A 150 15.19 -7.98 -7.84
C GLU A 150 15.42 -7.79 -6.34
N ASP A 151 14.85 -6.73 -5.76
CA ASP A 151 14.93 -6.46 -4.32
C ASP A 151 14.33 -7.62 -3.49
N PHE A 152 13.23 -8.22 -3.96
CA PHE A 152 12.64 -9.41 -3.36
C PHE A 152 13.61 -10.59 -3.35
N TYR A 153 14.23 -10.90 -4.50
CA TYR A 153 15.18 -12.03 -4.59
C TYR A 153 16.44 -11.79 -3.77
N GLU A 154 16.96 -10.56 -3.75
CA GLU A 154 18.06 -10.20 -2.87
C GLU A 154 17.68 -10.41 -1.40
N TRP A 155 16.49 -9.93 -1.00
CA TRP A 155 15.98 -10.05 0.35
C TRP A 155 15.86 -11.52 0.81
N LEU A 156 15.45 -12.45 -0.06
CA LEU A 156 15.38 -13.89 0.27
C LEU A 156 16.71 -14.51 0.68
N ASN A 157 17.86 -13.87 0.40
CA ASN A 157 19.16 -14.36 0.82
C ASN A 157 19.48 -14.12 2.30
N ASN A 158 18.70 -13.26 2.98
CA ASN A 158 18.93 -12.90 4.38
C ASN A 158 18.87 -14.10 5.34
N GLN A 159 19.66 -14.04 6.41
CA GLN A 159 19.78 -15.13 7.41
C GLN A 159 18.46 -15.47 8.12
N GLN A 160 17.50 -14.54 8.18
CA GLN A 160 16.19 -14.78 8.79
C GLN A 160 15.42 -15.95 8.15
N PHE A 161 15.77 -16.34 6.92
CA PHE A 161 15.14 -17.44 6.19
C PHE A 161 15.81 -18.79 6.40
N ASP A 162 16.93 -18.87 7.12
CA ASP A 162 17.66 -20.13 7.37
C ASP A 162 16.76 -21.26 7.91
N PRO A 163 15.78 -21.02 8.81
CA PRO A 163 14.87 -22.06 9.26
C PRO A 163 13.98 -22.69 8.18
N ILE A 164 13.78 -22.00 7.05
CA ILE A 164 12.90 -22.43 5.96
C ILE A 164 13.61 -22.60 4.62
N ARG A 165 14.91 -22.29 4.56
CA ARG A 165 15.73 -22.25 3.33
C ARG A 165 15.71 -23.55 2.53
N GLU A 166 15.65 -24.68 3.23
CA GLU A 166 15.64 -26.00 2.62
C GLU A 166 14.26 -26.48 2.16
N ARG A 167 13.18 -25.78 2.55
CA ARG A 167 11.82 -26.19 2.17
C ARG A 167 11.58 -26.01 0.67
N VAL A 168 10.85 -26.96 0.08
CA VAL A 168 10.58 -27.02 -1.36
C VAL A 168 9.79 -25.81 -1.85
N ASP A 169 8.81 -25.36 -1.07
CA ASP A 169 7.98 -24.19 -1.36
C ASP A 169 8.76 -22.88 -1.27
N PHE A 170 9.67 -22.74 -0.30
CA PHE A 170 10.59 -21.61 -0.25
C PHE A 170 11.53 -21.59 -1.46
N LYS A 171 12.13 -22.73 -1.81
CA LYS A 171 13.01 -22.85 -2.99
C LYS A 171 12.31 -22.44 -4.29
N LYS A 172 11.02 -22.76 -4.45
CA LYS A 172 10.22 -22.32 -5.63
C LYS A 172 10.12 -20.80 -5.77
N LEU A 173 10.24 -20.05 -4.67
CA LEU A 173 10.26 -18.58 -4.73
C LEU A 173 11.53 -18.05 -5.38
N ASN A 174 12.63 -18.80 -5.34
CA ASN A 174 13.95 -18.36 -5.79
C ASN A 174 14.35 -18.91 -7.18
N VAL A 175 13.42 -19.54 -7.91
CA VAL A 175 13.71 -20.32 -9.14
C VAL A 175 13.17 -19.67 -10.42
N ILE A 176 12.50 -18.52 -10.34
CA ILE A 176 11.99 -17.83 -11.54
C ILE A 176 12.96 -16.71 -11.93
N GLN A 177 14.04 -17.09 -12.63
CA GLN A 177 14.77 -16.22 -13.55
C GLN A 177 14.13 -16.32 -14.94
#